data_AF-A0A2A7BJI1-F1
#
_entry.id   AF-A0A2A7BJI1-F1
#
_cell.length_a   1.000
_cell.length_b   1.000
_cell.length_c   1.000
_cell.angle_alpha   90.00
_cell.angle_beta   90.00
_cell.angle_gamma   90.00
#
_symmetry.space_group_name_H-M   'P 1'
#
loop_
_entity.id
_entity.type
_entity.pdbx_description
1 polymer ?
#
loop_
_entity_poly.entity_id
_entity_poly.type
_entity_poly.pdbx_seq_one_letter_code
_entity_poly.pdbx_strand_id
1 'polypeptide(L)'
;VKYISLDKILKKYERDYYDALYKSSANWHFQEHNVSFILKCLLHIILEAYKELDVHITSYQLKGNKSFKIKEYILKQELPFTKEAIRMVFSDVSPSTINKAFACLQEEKLIELVSKGRNAVWIRTKI
;
A
#
# COMPACT_ATOMS: atom_id res chain seq x y z
N VAL A 1 17.57 1.46 3.76
CA VAL A 1 16.65 2.62 3.74
C VAL A 1 16.13 2.79 2.33
N LYS A 2 14.85 3.13 2.14
CA LYS A 2 14.24 3.31 0.81
C LYS A 2 13.92 4.79 0.61
N TYR A 3 14.10 5.25 -0.62
CA TYR A 3 13.96 6.65 -0.99
C TYR A 3 13.17 6.76 -2.29
N ILE A 4 12.47 7.87 -2.44
CA ILE A 4 11.88 8.34 -3.69
C ILE A 4 12.52 9.69 -4.03
N SER A 5 12.58 10.04 -5.31
CA SER A 5 13.08 11.35 -5.72
C SER A 5 11.99 12.39 -5.57
N LEU A 6 12.08 13.21 -4.51
CA LEU A 6 11.17 14.34 -4.33
C LEU A 6 11.37 15.38 -5.45
N ASP A 7 12.59 15.56 -5.94
CA ASP A 7 12.91 16.47 -7.05
C ASP A 7 12.12 16.14 -8.33
N LYS A 8 11.96 14.86 -8.65
CA LYS A 8 11.13 14.41 -9.78
C LYS A 8 9.68 14.85 -9.63
N ILE A 9 9.12 14.73 -8.42
CA ILE A 9 7.74 15.12 -8.12
C ILE A 9 7.61 16.64 -8.13
N LEU A 10 8.57 17.35 -7.55
CA LEU A 10 8.62 18.81 -7.59
C LEU A 10 8.67 19.33 -9.02
N LYS A 11 9.47 18.70 -9.89
CA LYS A 11 9.56 19.05 -11.31
C LYS A 11 8.24 18.81 -12.05
N LYS A 12 7.48 17.76 -11.70
CA LYS A 12 6.13 17.51 -12.23
C LYS A 12 5.17 18.65 -11.89
N TYR A 13 5.26 19.21 -10.69
CA TYR A 13 4.39 20.29 -10.19
C TYR A 13 5.01 21.68 -10.31
N GLU A 14 6.08 21.86 -11.08
CA GLU A 14 6.85 23.11 -11.15
C GLU A 14 5.96 24.32 -11.48
N ARG A 15 5.08 24.18 -12.48
CA ARG A 15 4.16 25.25 -12.88
C ARG A 15 3.17 25.59 -11.75
N ASP A 16 2.55 24.59 -11.15
CA ASP A 16 1.56 24.77 -10.10
C ASP A 16 2.19 25.38 -8.84
N TYR A 17 3.43 24.98 -8.55
CA TYR A 17 4.22 25.52 -7.45
C TYR A 17 4.49 27.02 -7.65
N TYR A 18 4.97 27.43 -8.82
CA TYR A 18 5.23 28.84 -9.09
C TYR A 18 3.95 29.69 -9.20
N ASP A 19 2.85 29.14 -9.73
CA ASP A 19 1.55 29.80 -9.75
C ASP A 19 1.00 30.00 -8.32
N ALA A 20 1.09 28.97 -7.47
CA ALA A 20 0.70 29.05 -6.08
C ALA A 20 1.58 30.03 -5.29
N LEU A 21 2.89 30.08 -5.57
CA LEU A 21 3.80 31.06 -4.99
C LEU A 21 3.43 32.50 -5.41
N TYR A 22 3.18 32.72 -6.69
CA TYR A 22 2.74 34.03 -7.22
C TYR A 22 1.43 34.49 -6.56
N LYS A 23 0.43 33.62 -6.47
CA LYS A 23 -0.83 33.92 -5.77
C LYS A 23 -0.63 34.17 -4.29
N SER A 24 0.31 33.47 -3.66
CA SER A 24 0.60 33.64 -2.23
C SER A 24 1.32 34.95 -1.93
N SER A 25 2.12 35.47 -2.87
CA SER A 25 2.87 36.72 -2.71
C SER A 25 2.10 37.97 -3.17
N ALA A 26 0.92 37.79 -3.79
CA ALA A 26 0.05 38.90 -4.15
C ALA A 26 -0.29 39.76 -2.92
N ASN A 27 -0.32 41.08 -3.11
CA ASN A 27 -0.61 42.08 -2.08
C ASN A 27 0.27 42.01 -0.82
N TRP A 28 1.50 41.48 -0.93
CA TRP A 28 2.43 41.39 0.20
C TRP A 28 2.64 42.73 0.92
N HIS A 29 2.82 43.82 0.17
CA HIS A 29 3.02 45.16 0.73
C HIS A 29 1.81 45.72 1.49
N PHE A 30 0.61 45.20 1.21
CA PHE A 30 -0.63 45.59 1.89
C PHE A 30 -0.99 44.63 3.04
N GLN A 31 -0.13 43.65 3.36
CA GLN A 31 -0.38 42.59 4.34
C GLN A 31 -1.61 41.70 4.03
N GLU A 32 -2.11 41.72 2.80
CA GLU A 32 -3.25 40.90 2.36
C GLU A 32 -2.80 39.60 1.66
N HIS A 33 -1.53 39.21 1.83
CA HIS A 33 -0.98 38.01 1.23
C HIS A 33 -1.63 36.75 1.82
N ASN A 34 -1.85 35.74 0.99
CA ASN A 34 -2.50 34.50 1.41
C ASN A 34 -1.61 33.28 1.17
N VAL A 35 -0.94 32.83 2.22
CA VAL A 35 -0.06 31.65 2.19
C VAL A 35 -0.79 30.33 1.94
N SER A 36 -2.13 30.32 1.99
CA SER A 36 -2.91 29.08 1.80
C SER A 36 -2.68 28.45 0.43
N PHE A 37 -2.38 29.23 -0.62
CA PHE A 37 -2.16 28.69 -1.95
C PHE A 37 -0.88 27.83 -2.00
N ILE A 38 0.26 28.36 -1.55
CA ILE A 38 1.52 27.61 -1.53
C ILE A 38 1.47 26.44 -0.53
N LEU A 39 0.80 26.62 0.62
CA LEU A 39 0.66 25.54 1.60
C LEU A 39 -0.14 24.37 1.03
N LYS A 40 -1.25 24.63 0.33
CA LYS A 40 -2.04 23.59 -0.34
C LYS A 40 -1.23 22.87 -1.42
N CYS A 41 -0.48 23.61 -2.24
CA CYS A 41 0.38 23.03 -3.27
C CYS A 41 1.45 22.11 -2.65
N LEU A 42 2.12 22.57 -1.58
CA LEU A 42 3.14 21.80 -0.89
C LEU A 42 2.58 20.51 -0.27
N LEU A 43 1.43 20.59 0.40
CA LEU A 43 0.77 19.42 0.97
C LEU A 43 0.36 18.42 -0.11
N HIS A 44 -0.05 18.89 -1.29
CA HIS A 44 -0.37 18.03 -2.43
C HIS A 44 0.88 17.29 -2.95
N ILE A 45 2.01 17.99 -3.07
CA ILE A 45 3.29 17.39 -3.48
C ILE A 45 3.75 16.33 -2.47
N ILE A 46 3.65 16.63 -1.17
CA ILE A 46 4.01 15.67 -0.10
C ILE A 46 3.09 14.45 -0.13
N LEU A 47 1.78 14.64 -0.33
CA LEU A 47 0.82 13.55 -0.42
C LEU A 47 1.12 12.64 -1.62
N GLU A 48 1.43 13.21 -2.78
CA GLU A 48 1.80 12.45 -3.97
C GLU A 48 3.11 11.66 -3.74
N ALA A 49 4.11 12.29 -3.12
CA ALA A 49 5.34 11.63 -2.73
C ALA A 49 5.09 10.44 -1.80
N TYR A 50 4.22 10.62 -0.80
CA TYR A 50 3.85 9.53 0.09
C TYR A 50 3.20 8.36 -0.67
N LYS A 51 2.30 8.63 -1.61
CA LYS A 51 1.66 7.59 -2.44
C LYS A 51 2.67 6.86 -3.32
N GLU A 52 3.60 7.57 -3.98
CA GLU A 52 4.63 6.93 -4.82
C GLU A 52 5.56 6.06 -3.96
N LEU A 53 5.91 6.52 -2.77
CA LEU A 53 6.68 5.74 -1.80
C LEU A 53 5.93 4.48 -1.36
N ASP A 54 4.65 4.60 -1.02
CA ASP A 54 3.82 3.46 -0.59
C ASP A 54 3.69 2.39 -1.69
N VAL A 55 3.49 2.82 -2.94
CA VAL A 55 3.50 1.91 -4.10
C VAL A 55 4.87 1.25 -4.28
N HIS A 56 5.98 1.99 -4.13
CA HIS A 56 7.32 1.43 -4.21
C HIS A 56 7.64 0.45 -3.07
N ILE A 57 7.17 0.74 -1.86
CA ILE A 57 7.32 -0.14 -0.70
C ILE A 57 6.51 -1.41 -0.94
N THR A 58 5.23 -1.26 -1.25
CA THR A 58 4.29 -2.36 -1.51
C THR A 58 4.82 -3.22 -2.65
N SER A 59 5.07 -2.64 -3.84
CA SER A 59 5.59 -3.37 -5.02
C SER A 59 6.89 -4.12 -4.77
N TYR A 60 7.77 -3.58 -3.93
CA TYR A 60 8.97 -4.30 -3.52
C TYR A 60 8.67 -5.46 -2.56
N GLN A 61 7.74 -5.30 -1.62
CA GLN A 61 7.23 -6.43 -0.82
C GLN A 61 6.62 -7.51 -1.74
N LEU A 62 5.99 -7.12 -2.87
CA LEU A 62 5.47 -8.05 -3.89
C LEU A 62 6.59 -8.83 -4.60
N LYS A 63 7.68 -8.16 -4.99
CA LYS A 63 8.76 -8.77 -5.80
C LYS A 63 9.64 -9.75 -5.05
N GLY A 64 9.77 -9.62 -3.72
CA GLY A 64 10.70 -10.44 -2.93
C GLY A 64 10.11 -11.67 -2.24
N ASN A 65 8.79 -11.76 -2.04
CA ASN A 65 8.22 -12.74 -1.11
C ASN A 65 7.24 -13.71 -1.78
N LYS A 66 7.62 -14.99 -1.88
CA LYS A 66 6.70 -16.12 -2.15
C LYS A 66 5.46 -16.05 -1.23
N SER A 67 5.66 -15.59 0.01
CA SER A 67 4.60 -15.31 0.99
C SER A 67 3.55 -14.32 0.51
N PHE A 68 3.96 -13.27 -0.23
CA PHE A 68 3.03 -12.26 -0.72
C PHE A 68 2.09 -12.84 -1.80
N LYS A 69 2.63 -13.57 -2.79
CA LYS A 69 1.80 -14.22 -3.82
C LYS A 69 0.76 -15.16 -3.22
N ILE A 70 1.13 -15.87 -2.15
CA ILE A 70 0.21 -16.70 -1.37
C ILE A 70 -0.88 -15.84 -0.72
N LYS A 71 -0.50 -14.73 -0.06
CA LYS A 71 -1.48 -13.82 0.55
C LYS A 71 -2.48 -13.27 -0.47
N GLU A 72 -2.00 -12.80 -1.62
CA GLU A 72 -2.86 -12.24 -2.66
C GLU A 72 -3.79 -13.29 -3.26
N TYR A 73 -3.28 -14.51 -3.49
CA TYR A 73 -4.10 -15.62 -3.96
C TYR A 73 -5.20 -15.99 -2.96
N ILE A 74 -4.87 -16.00 -1.66
CA ILE A 74 -5.84 -16.24 -0.59
C ILE A 74 -6.90 -15.12 -0.55
N LEU A 75 -6.50 -13.86 -0.67
CA LEU A 75 -7.43 -12.72 -0.65
C LEU A 75 -8.37 -12.67 -1.86
N LYS A 76 -7.97 -13.28 -2.99
CA LYS A 76 -8.81 -13.45 -4.18
C LYS A 76 -9.82 -14.60 -4.08
N GLN A 77 -9.73 -15.46 -3.05
CA GLN A 77 -10.69 -16.54 -2.87
C GLN A 77 -12.03 -16.01 -2.35
N GLU A 78 -13.09 -16.28 -3.10
CA GLU A 78 -14.48 -15.96 -2.69
C GLU A 78 -15.15 -17.12 -1.96
N LEU A 79 -14.65 -18.34 -2.14
CA LEU A 79 -15.15 -19.57 -1.54
C LEU A 79 -14.31 -20.00 -0.33
N PRO A 80 -14.85 -20.82 0.58
CA PRO A 80 -14.06 -21.42 1.65
C PRO A 80 -12.91 -22.27 1.08
N PHE A 81 -11.71 -22.12 1.64
CA PHE A 81 -10.51 -22.78 1.16
C PHE A 81 -9.76 -23.50 2.29
N THR A 82 -8.94 -24.48 1.95
CA THR A 82 -8.11 -25.23 2.89
C THR A 82 -6.62 -24.92 2.67
N LYS A 83 -5.80 -25.12 3.70
CA LYS A 83 -4.34 -24.98 3.57
C LYS A 83 -3.75 -25.96 2.55
N GLU A 84 -4.34 -27.15 2.42
CA GLU A 84 -3.97 -28.16 1.42
C GLU A 84 -4.20 -27.66 -0.01
N ALA A 85 -5.34 -27.03 -0.29
CA ALA A 85 -5.62 -26.46 -1.60
C ALA A 85 -4.58 -25.40 -2.01
N ILE A 86 -4.17 -24.54 -1.07
CA ILE A 86 -3.11 -23.55 -1.32
C ILE A 86 -1.75 -24.22 -1.56
N ARG A 87 -1.45 -25.32 -0.86
CA ARG A 87 -0.21 -26.09 -1.09
C ARG A 87 -0.16 -26.72 -2.47
N MET A 88 -1.29 -27.24 -2.97
CA MET A 88 -1.36 -27.80 -4.31
C MET A 88 -1.09 -26.75 -5.40
N VAL A 89 -1.57 -25.52 -5.20
CA VAL A 89 -1.35 -24.40 -6.14
C VAL A 89 0.10 -23.88 -6.07
N PHE A 90 0.70 -23.86 -4.88
CA PHE A 90 2.05 -23.34 -4.64
C PHE A 90 3.04 -24.44 -4.24
N SER A 91 3.25 -25.42 -5.13
CA SER A 91 4.20 -26.55 -4.91
C SER A 91 5.65 -26.11 -4.69
N ASP A 92 6.04 -24.96 -5.24
CA ASP A 92 7.40 -24.41 -5.17
C ASP A 92 7.71 -23.65 -3.87
N VAL A 93 6.76 -23.63 -2.92
CA VAL A 93 6.85 -22.87 -1.68
C VAL A 93 6.85 -23.81 -0.47
N SER A 94 7.75 -23.57 0.48
CA SER A 94 7.83 -24.42 1.66
C SER A 94 6.56 -24.32 2.52
N PRO A 95 6.18 -25.41 3.22
CA PRO A 95 5.08 -25.41 4.17
C PRO A 95 5.18 -24.31 5.24
N SER A 96 6.40 -23.99 5.66
CA SER A 96 6.66 -22.96 6.67
C SER A 96 6.33 -21.56 6.17
N THR A 97 6.60 -21.25 4.90
CA THR A 97 6.24 -19.96 4.29
C THR A 97 4.73 -19.82 4.12
N ILE A 98 4.03 -20.89 3.73
CA ILE A 98 2.55 -20.89 3.66
C ILE A 98 1.95 -20.66 5.04
N ASN A 99 2.45 -21.34 6.08
CA ASN A 99 1.98 -21.13 7.45
C ASN A 99 2.20 -19.70 7.96
N LYS A 100 3.35 -19.08 7.64
CA LYS A 100 3.61 -17.67 7.96
C LYS A 100 2.65 -16.72 7.25
N ALA A 101 2.32 -16.99 5.97
CA ALA A 101 1.36 -16.18 5.23
C ALA A 101 -0.03 -16.23 5.88
N PHE A 102 -0.51 -17.43 6.24
CA PHE A 102 -1.77 -17.61 6.96
C PHE A 102 -1.78 -16.93 8.34
N ALA A 103 -0.72 -17.06 9.13
CA ALA A 103 -0.62 -16.42 10.45
C ALA A 103 -0.72 -14.89 10.34
N CYS A 104 -0.02 -14.31 9.37
CA CYS A 104 -0.03 -12.87 9.16
C CYS A 104 -1.42 -12.38 8.67
N LEU A 105 -2.10 -13.11 7.78
CA LEU A 105 -3.47 -12.76 7.36
C LEU A 105 -4.49 -12.88 8.49
N GLN A 106 -4.27 -13.82 9.42
CA GLN A 106 -5.11 -13.98 10.59
C GLN A 106 -4.89 -12.84 11.60
N GLU A 107 -3.65 -12.42 11.83
CA GLU A 107 -3.31 -11.24 12.64
C GLU A 107 -3.92 -9.96 12.05
N GLU A 108 -3.89 -9.82 10.72
CA GLU A 108 -4.51 -8.71 9.97
C GLU A 108 -6.05 -8.80 9.93
N LYS A 109 -6.66 -9.84 10.52
CA LYS A 109 -8.12 -10.11 10.51
C LYS A 109 -8.74 -10.17 9.11
N LEU A 110 -7.98 -10.61 8.11
CA LEU A 110 -8.45 -10.75 6.73
C LEU A 110 -9.03 -12.14 6.44
N ILE A 111 -8.70 -13.13 7.27
CA ILE A 111 -9.21 -14.50 7.16
C ILE A 111 -9.66 -15.02 8.52
N GLU A 112 -10.68 -15.88 8.50
CA GLU A 112 -11.26 -16.51 9.67
C GLU A 112 -11.29 -18.03 9.52
N LEU A 113 -11.15 -18.70 10.65
CA LEU A 113 -11.20 -20.15 10.73
C LEU A 113 -12.64 -20.59 10.96
N VAL A 114 -13.20 -21.35 10.00
CA VAL A 114 -14.57 -21.89 10.08
C VAL A 114 -14.59 -23.22 10.84
N SER A 115 -13.61 -24.09 10.60
CA SER A 115 -13.54 -25.41 11.24
C SER A 115 -12.13 -25.75 11.72
N LYS A 116 -12.04 -26.35 12.92
CA LYS A 116 -10.78 -26.86 13.51
C LYS A 116 -10.63 -28.35 13.19
N GLY A 117 -9.47 -28.77 12.69
CA GLY A 117 -9.15 -30.18 12.43
C GLY A 117 -8.09 -30.39 11.34
N ARG A 118 -7.88 -31.64 10.92
CA ARG A 118 -7.01 -31.98 9.77
C ARG A 118 -7.48 -31.29 8.47
N ASN A 119 -8.79 -31.11 8.32
CA ASN A 119 -9.43 -30.40 7.22
C ASN A 119 -9.89 -29.01 7.66
N ALA A 120 -8.97 -28.22 8.23
CA ALA A 120 -9.28 -26.85 8.64
C ALA A 120 -9.71 -26.01 7.44
N VAL A 121 -10.93 -25.46 7.50
CA VAL A 121 -11.50 -24.59 6.47
C VAL A 121 -11.39 -23.14 6.90
N TRP A 122 -10.98 -22.30 5.96
CA TRP A 122 -10.79 -20.87 6.12
C TRP A 122 -11.72 -20.11 5.19
N ILE A 123 -12.19 -18.96 5.63
CA ILE A 123 -12.95 -18.02 4.81
C ILE A 123 -12.28 -16.66 4.86
N ARG A 124 -12.47 -15.87 3.79
CA ARG A 124 -12.10 -14.46 3.81
C ARG A 124 -13.11 -13.69 4.65
N THR A 125 -12.65 -12.88 5.58
CA THR A 125 -13.51 -11.95 6.31
C THR A 125 -13.99 -10.89 5.33
N LYS A 126 -15.32 -10.76 5.15
CA LYS A 126 -15.91 -9.64 4.41
C LYS A 126 -15.99 -8.45 5.36
N ILE A 127 -15.18 -7.43 5.09
CA ILE A 127 -15.39 -6.08 5.64
C ILE A 127 -16.57 -5.45 4.91
#